data_AF-A0A7Y8I0J8-F1
#
_entry.id   AF-A0A7Y8I0J8-F1
#
_cell.length_a   1.000
_cell.length_b   1.000
_cell.length_c   1.000
_cell.angle_alpha   90.00
_cell.angle_beta   90.00
_cell.angle_gamma   90.00
#
_symmetry.space_group_name_H-M   'P 1'
#
loop_
_entity.id
_entity.type
_entity.pdbx_description
1 polymer ?
#
loop_
_entity_poly.entity_id
_entity_poly.type
_entity_poly.pdbx_seq_one_letter_code
_entity_poly.pdbx_strand_id
1 'polypeptide(L)'
;MNEVSGRDMNWFFDQFFHGTRLLDYAVGEVSVSRRGNDFGQFDKGSGKILVSREDGGKKDEQDEKAKKGKQWESIVKIVRREDAAVPVEIEIRFDDGHVERKYWDGSYRWVRYNFIRAAKVAGVEVDPKRKLQLDLSFANNSWREKYNSTLSTRWLGQVLFWAQNLALWMSAGM
;
A
#
# COMPACT_ATOMS: atom_id res chain seq x y z
N MET A 1 7.27 2.76 36.25
CA MET A 1 6.55 1.84 35.34
C MET A 1 7.42 1.63 34.11
N ASN A 2 8.53 0.89 34.26
CA ASN A 2 9.56 0.69 33.22
C ASN A 2 9.93 -0.81 33.08
N GLU A 3 9.01 -1.69 33.47
CA GLU A 3 9.33 -3.10 33.81
C GLU A 3 8.64 -4.16 32.95
N VAL A 4 7.95 -3.80 31.87
CA VAL A 4 7.19 -4.82 31.09
C VAL A 4 7.59 -4.92 29.61
N SER A 5 8.61 -4.18 29.14
CA SER A 5 9.00 -4.24 27.70
C SER A 5 10.50 -4.40 27.42
N GLY A 6 11.37 -4.40 28.43
CA GLY A 6 12.81 -4.70 28.28
C GLY A 6 13.57 -3.78 27.29
N ARG A 7 12.96 -2.68 26.86
CA ARG A 7 13.54 -1.67 25.97
C ARG A 7 13.24 -0.30 26.54
N ASP A 8 14.24 0.58 26.48
CA ASP A 8 14.09 1.97 26.89
C ASP A 8 13.07 2.67 25.98
N MET A 9 11.90 3.00 26.55
CA MET A 9 10.80 3.69 25.87
C MET A 9 10.76 5.19 26.18
N ASN A 10 11.73 5.72 26.95
CA ASN A 10 11.73 7.14 27.32
C ASN A 10 11.79 8.05 26.09
N TRP A 11 12.57 7.68 25.07
CA TRP A 11 12.65 8.42 23.81
C TRP A 11 11.31 8.49 23.04
N PHE A 12 10.45 7.46 23.17
CA PHE A 12 9.12 7.42 22.55
C PHE A 12 8.16 8.36 23.29
N PHE A 13 8.20 8.37 24.62
CA PHE A 13 7.32 9.18 25.45
C PHE A 13 7.73 10.66 25.52
N ASP A 14 9.02 10.99 25.42
CA ASP A 14 9.51 12.37 25.40
C ASP A 14 8.91 13.20 24.25
N GLN A 15 8.60 12.58 23.12
CA GLN A 15 7.99 13.24 21.96
C GLN A 15 6.52 13.62 22.20
N PHE A 16 5.78 12.86 23.01
CA PHE A 16 4.32 13.00 23.17
C PHE A 16 3.91 13.72 24.45
N PHE A 17 4.71 13.67 25.52
CA PHE A 17 4.34 14.28 26.80
C PHE A 17 4.86 15.73 26.96
N HIS A 18 5.89 16.12 26.21
CA HIS A 18 6.45 17.48 26.26
C HIS A 18 6.23 18.28 24.96
N GLY A 19 5.55 17.71 23.95
CA GLY A 19 5.27 18.36 22.68
C GLY A 19 3.94 17.93 22.05
N THR A 20 3.27 18.86 21.37
CA THR A 20 1.99 18.69 20.63
C THR A 20 2.14 17.94 19.31
N ARG A 21 3.09 17.01 19.19
CA ARG A 21 3.34 16.28 17.94
C ARG A 21 2.34 15.14 17.77
N LEU A 22 1.68 15.11 16.62
CA LEU A 22 0.73 14.06 16.26
C LEU A 22 1.40 13.00 15.38
N LEU A 23 0.89 11.77 15.45
CA LEU A 23 1.36 10.62 14.70
C LEU A 23 0.30 10.22 13.67
N ASP A 24 0.64 10.23 12.39
CA ASP A 24 -0.25 9.78 11.30
C ASP A 24 0.60 9.27 10.14
N TYR A 25 0.70 7.94 10.02
CA TYR A 25 1.37 7.29 8.91
C TYR A 25 0.36 6.70 7.93
N ALA A 26 0.43 7.13 6.68
CA ALA A 26 -0.49 6.68 5.65
C ALA A 26 0.23 5.99 4.49
N VAL A 27 -0.49 5.10 3.81
CA VAL A 27 -0.16 4.75 2.43
C VAL A 27 -0.51 5.97 1.57
N GLY A 28 0.50 6.57 0.95
CA GLY A 28 0.34 7.80 0.17
C GLY A 28 -0.01 7.54 -1.29
N GLU A 29 0.76 6.68 -1.96
CA GLU A 29 0.57 6.35 -3.37
C GLU A 29 0.98 4.91 -3.63
N VAL A 30 0.16 4.20 -4.40
CA VAL A 30 0.53 2.91 -4.99
C VAL A 30 0.26 2.98 -6.48
N SER A 31 1.31 2.85 -7.27
CA SER A 31 1.24 2.83 -8.73
C SER A 31 1.75 1.49 -9.23
N VAL A 32 1.02 0.85 -10.13
CA VAL A 32 1.38 -0.43 -10.72
C VAL A 32 1.25 -0.27 -12.23
N SER A 33 2.38 -0.30 -12.93
CA SER A 33 2.44 -0.23 -14.38
C SER A 33 3.08 -1.49 -14.92
N ARG A 34 2.69 -1.85 -16.14
CA ARG A 34 3.37 -2.92 -16.84
C ARG A 34 4.70 -2.40 -17.33
N ARG A 35 5.77 -3.16 -17.10
CA ARG A 35 7.07 -2.85 -17.68
C ARG A 35 7.05 -3.27 -19.15
N GLY A 36 7.03 -2.29 -20.05
CA GLY A 36 7.27 -2.50 -21.47
C GLY A 36 8.75 -2.74 -21.75
N ASN A 37 9.06 -3.21 -22.95
CA ASN A 37 10.43 -3.27 -23.43
C ASN A 37 11.03 -1.86 -23.51
N ASP A 38 12.32 -1.74 -23.20
CA ASP A 38 13.01 -0.45 -23.24
C ASP A 38 13.05 0.08 -24.69
N PHE A 39 12.90 1.40 -24.83
CA PHE A 39 13.04 2.13 -26.10
C PHE A 39 14.04 3.27 -25.91
N GLY A 40 14.79 3.62 -26.96
CA GLY A 40 15.86 4.62 -26.89
C GLY A 40 17.13 4.24 -27.64
N GLN A 41 18.20 4.99 -27.40
CA GLN A 41 19.53 4.71 -27.96
C GLN A 41 20.31 3.81 -27.00
N PHE A 42 20.63 2.60 -27.44
CA PHE A 42 21.45 1.66 -26.69
C PHE A 42 22.83 1.55 -27.33
N ASP A 43 23.87 1.64 -26.52
CA ASP A 43 25.22 1.34 -26.95
C ASP A 43 25.46 -0.16 -26.76
N LYS A 44 25.45 -0.93 -27.85
CA LYS A 44 25.99 -2.29 -27.83
C LYS A 44 27.40 -2.17 -28.39
N GLY A 45 28.39 -2.86 -27.83
CA GLY A 45 29.81 -2.71 -28.21
C GLY A 45 30.17 -2.89 -29.70
N SER A 46 29.21 -3.17 -30.58
CA SER A 46 29.30 -3.18 -32.04
C SER A 46 28.68 -1.95 -32.74
N GLY A 47 28.18 -0.95 -32.00
CA GLY A 47 27.54 0.27 -32.52
C GLY A 47 26.27 0.69 -31.75
N LYS A 48 25.86 1.94 -31.96
CA LYS A 48 24.63 2.51 -31.36
C LYS A 48 23.39 1.98 -32.09
N ILE A 49 22.49 1.34 -31.36
CA ILE A 49 21.20 0.88 -31.87
C ILE A 49 20.11 1.81 -31.35
N LEU A 50 19.33 2.38 -32.27
CA LEU A 50 18.12 3.12 -31.95
C LEU A 50 16.94 2.16 -31.97
N VAL A 51 16.25 2.00 -30.84
CA VAL A 51 14.99 1.28 -30.75
C VAL A 51 13.88 2.32 -30.64
N SER A 52 13.04 2.42 -31.68
CA SER A 52 11.89 3.31 -31.66
C SER A 52 10.82 2.79 -30.69
N ARG A 53 9.94 3.69 -30.24
CA ARG A 53 8.76 3.33 -29.43
C ARG A 53 7.85 2.33 -30.16
N GLU A 54 7.74 2.44 -31.47
CA GLU A 54 6.98 1.48 -32.30
C GLU A 54 7.61 0.09 -32.29
N ASP A 55 8.94 0.00 -32.37
CA ASP A 55 9.65 -1.28 -32.37
C ASP A 55 9.60 -1.94 -30.99
N GLY A 56 9.69 -1.14 -29.92
CA GLY A 56 9.44 -1.59 -28.54
C GLY A 56 8.03 -2.15 -28.38
N GLY A 57 7.01 -1.44 -28.87
CA GLY A 57 5.61 -1.88 -28.82
C GLY A 57 5.35 -3.17 -29.59
N LYS A 58 5.91 -3.32 -30.81
CA LYS A 58 5.81 -4.57 -31.59
C LYS A 58 6.43 -5.75 -30.84
N LYS A 59 7.55 -5.51 -30.14
CA LYS A 59 8.21 -6.53 -29.34
C LYS A 59 7.42 -6.89 -28.09
N ASP A 60 6.76 -5.92 -27.46
CA ASP A 60 5.83 -6.16 -26.36
C ASP A 60 4.65 -7.05 -26.80
N GLU A 61 4.06 -6.78 -27.97
CA GLU A 61 3.01 -7.64 -28.55
C GLU A 61 3.51 -9.05 -28.88
N GLN A 62 4.74 -9.19 -29.38
CA GLN A 62 5.34 -10.50 -29.66
C GLN A 62 5.62 -11.27 -28.36
N ASP A 63 6.19 -10.61 -27.34
CA ASP A 63 6.46 -11.22 -26.04
C ASP A 63 5.14 -11.60 -25.32
N GLU A 64 4.07 -10.82 -25.53
CA GLU A 64 2.71 -11.20 -25.12
C GLU A 64 2.22 -12.48 -25.78
N LYS A 65 2.30 -12.56 -27.11
CA LYS A 65 1.89 -13.75 -27.87
C LYS A 65 2.72 -14.97 -27.49
N ALA A 66 4.01 -14.77 -27.21
CA ALA A 66 4.93 -15.81 -26.77
C ALA A 66 4.78 -16.18 -25.27
N LYS A 67 3.87 -15.54 -24.52
CA LYS A 67 3.68 -15.74 -23.07
C LYS A 67 4.98 -15.61 -22.26
N LYS A 68 5.93 -14.77 -22.70
CA LYS A 68 7.08 -14.42 -21.88
C LYS A 68 6.60 -13.77 -20.59
N GLY A 69 7.24 -14.11 -19.47
CA GLY A 69 6.84 -13.66 -18.14
C GLY A 69 6.67 -12.14 -18.09
N LYS A 70 5.44 -11.68 -17.86
CA LYS A 70 5.12 -10.25 -17.75
C LYS A 70 5.83 -9.69 -16.53
N GLN A 71 6.56 -8.59 -16.67
CA GLN A 71 7.09 -7.83 -15.53
C GLN A 71 6.23 -6.60 -15.25
N TRP A 72 6.07 -6.30 -13.98
CA TRP A 72 5.38 -5.13 -13.46
C TRP A 72 6.38 -4.27 -12.72
N GLU A 73 6.26 -2.97 -12.94
CA GLU A 73 6.90 -1.96 -12.11
C GLU A 73 5.86 -1.46 -11.10
N SER A 74 6.13 -1.64 -9.82
CA SER A 74 5.26 -1.18 -8.74
C SER A 74 5.98 -0.17 -7.86
N ILE A 75 5.32 0.94 -7.59
CA ILE A 75 5.80 2.01 -6.74
C ILE A 75 4.89 2.07 -5.52
N VAL A 76 5.48 1.98 -4.33
CA VAL A 76 4.76 2.14 -3.06
C VAL A 76 5.39 3.31 -2.31
N LYS A 77 4.60 4.35 -2.06
CA LYS A 77 4.99 5.52 -1.28
C LYS A 77 4.25 5.54 0.05
N ILE A 78 5.00 5.53 1.14
CA ILE A 78 4.48 5.72 2.49
C ILE A 78 4.78 7.16 2.92
N VAL A 79 3.83 7.79 3.60
CA VAL A 79 3.93 9.19 4.00
C VAL A 79 3.69 9.34 5.50
N ARG A 80 4.39 10.30 6.10
CA ARG A 80 4.21 10.76 7.47
C ARG A 80 3.53 12.12 7.41
N ARG A 81 2.23 12.15 7.71
CA ARG A 81 1.40 13.35 7.52
C ARG A 81 1.64 14.37 8.63
N GLU A 82 1.90 13.89 9.83
CA GLU A 82 2.11 14.72 11.02
C GLU A 82 3.57 14.69 11.51
N ASP A 83 3.84 15.39 12.61
CA ASP A 83 5.20 15.74 13.02
C ASP A 83 5.93 14.69 13.87
N ALA A 84 5.23 13.74 14.50
CA ALA A 84 5.86 12.67 15.25
C ALA A 84 6.56 11.69 14.29
N ALA A 85 7.84 11.42 14.51
CA ALA A 85 8.63 10.47 13.74
C ALA A 85 8.97 9.26 14.61
N VAL A 86 8.49 8.09 14.24
CA VAL A 86 8.84 6.83 14.90
C VAL A 86 9.09 5.73 13.87
N PRO A 87 10.00 4.78 14.14
CA PRO A 87 10.23 3.66 13.26
C PRO A 87 8.98 2.79 13.11
N VAL A 88 8.67 2.41 11.87
CA VAL A 88 7.47 1.65 11.51
C VAL A 88 7.79 0.50 10.57
N GLU A 89 7.07 -0.62 10.74
CA GLU A 89 7.13 -1.80 9.87
C GLU A 89 6.07 -1.63 8.78
N ILE A 90 6.42 -1.92 7.54
CA ILE A 90 5.53 -1.82 6.37
C ILE A 90 5.48 -3.19 5.71
N GLU A 91 4.29 -3.72 5.51
CA GLU A 91 4.05 -4.97 4.81
C GLU A 91 3.51 -4.70 3.41
N ILE A 92 4.17 -5.23 2.39
CA ILE A 92 3.78 -5.17 0.98
C ILE A 92 3.44 -6.58 0.52
N ARG A 93 2.19 -6.81 0.14
CA ARG A 93 1.68 -8.09 -0.37
C ARG A 93 1.51 -8.03 -1.87
N PHE A 94 1.85 -9.12 -2.53
CA PHE A 94 1.75 -9.25 -3.98
C PHE A 94 0.66 -10.25 -4.38
N ASP A 95 0.21 -10.18 -5.64
CA ASP A 95 -0.88 -11.00 -6.17
C ASP A 95 -0.54 -12.49 -6.31
N ASP A 96 0.76 -12.84 -6.28
CA ASP A 96 1.28 -14.20 -6.19
C ASP A 96 1.31 -14.76 -4.75
N GLY A 97 0.90 -13.96 -3.76
CA GLY A 97 0.92 -14.32 -2.33
C GLY A 97 2.25 -14.02 -1.64
N HIS A 98 3.27 -13.55 -2.36
CA HIS A 98 4.54 -13.13 -1.74
C HIS A 98 4.33 -11.91 -0.84
N VAL A 99 5.09 -11.84 0.25
CA VAL A 99 5.05 -10.73 1.20
C VAL A 99 6.47 -10.18 1.41
N GLU A 100 6.65 -8.87 1.21
CA GLU A 100 7.86 -8.15 1.60
C GLU A 100 7.59 -7.27 2.81
N ARG A 101 8.49 -7.31 3.78
CA ARG A 101 8.45 -6.40 4.93
C ARG A 101 9.61 -5.43 4.86
N LYS A 102 9.31 -4.15 5.04
CA LYS A 102 10.29 -3.07 5.09
C LYS A 102 10.20 -2.39 6.45
N TYR A 103 11.32 -1.87 6.90
CA TYR A 103 11.39 -1.02 8.07
C TYR A 103 11.78 0.37 7.62
N TRP A 104 11.04 1.36 8.11
CA TRP A 104 11.33 2.76 7.86
C TRP A 104 11.45 3.48 9.19
N ASP A 105 12.48 4.31 9.34
CA ASP A 105 12.74 5.07 10.55
C ASP A 105 11.75 6.24 10.77
N GLY A 106 11.05 6.66 9.71
CA GLY A 106 10.07 7.74 9.78
C GLY A 106 10.68 9.13 9.85
N SER A 107 12.01 9.27 9.74
CA SER A 107 12.70 10.56 9.90
C SER A 107 12.28 11.55 8.81
N TYR A 108 12.29 11.12 7.55
CA TYR A 108 11.83 11.92 6.43
C TYR A 108 10.29 11.97 6.34
N ARG A 109 9.72 12.84 5.49
CA ARG A 109 8.26 12.94 5.32
C ARG A 109 7.65 11.77 4.54
N TRP A 110 8.46 11.04 3.78
CA TRP A 110 7.99 9.90 2.99
C TRP A 110 9.13 8.93 2.69
N VAL A 111 8.78 7.71 2.33
CA VAL A 111 9.68 6.71 1.76
C VAL A 111 9.03 6.09 0.53
N ARG A 112 9.83 5.78 -0.50
CA ARG A 112 9.36 5.16 -1.74
C ARG A 112 10.11 3.85 -1.97
N TYR A 113 9.35 2.80 -2.26
CA TYR A 113 9.87 1.50 -2.67
C TYR A 113 9.47 1.24 -4.13
N ASN A 114 10.43 0.82 -4.93
CA ASN A 114 10.21 0.42 -6.32
C ASN A 114 10.46 -1.09 -6.45
N PHE A 115 9.54 -1.79 -7.07
CA PHE A 115 9.59 -3.24 -7.28
C PHE A 115 9.47 -3.53 -8.76
N ILE A 116 10.35 -4.37 -9.29
CA ILE A 116 10.27 -4.89 -10.66
C ILE A 116 10.13 -6.39 -10.57
N ARG A 117 8.92 -6.92 -10.73
CA ARG A 117 8.62 -8.35 -10.48
C ARG A 117 7.51 -8.86 -11.40
N ALA A 118 7.36 -10.18 -11.50
CA ALA A 118 6.29 -10.78 -12.28
C ALA A 118 4.89 -10.62 -11.65
N ALA A 119 4.87 -10.40 -10.34
CA ALA A 119 3.68 -10.20 -9.53
C ALA A 119 3.46 -8.72 -9.21
N LYS A 120 2.20 -8.28 -9.23
CA LYS A 120 1.79 -6.92 -8.88
C LYS A 120 1.68 -6.75 -7.38
N VAL A 121 1.85 -5.52 -6.89
CA VAL A 121 1.45 -5.19 -5.51
C VAL A 121 -0.07 -5.27 -5.41
N ALA A 122 -0.56 -6.15 -4.54
CA ALA A 122 -1.98 -6.37 -4.29
C ALA A 122 -2.45 -5.69 -3.00
N GLY A 123 -1.55 -5.40 -2.07
CA GLY A 123 -1.86 -4.70 -0.84
C GLY A 123 -0.64 -4.13 -0.13
N VAL A 124 -0.87 -3.08 0.66
CA VAL A 124 0.13 -2.42 1.48
C VAL A 124 -0.49 -2.14 2.84
N GLU A 125 0.24 -2.40 3.91
CA GLU A 125 -0.19 -2.12 5.28
C GLU A 125 0.97 -1.55 6.09
N VAL A 126 0.77 -0.36 6.64
CA VAL A 126 1.68 0.31 7.57
C VAL A 126 1.32 -0.13 8.98
N ASP A 127 2.34 -0.53 9.76
CA ASP A 127 2.19 -1.11 11.08
C ASP A 127 1.18 -2.28 11.12
N PRO A 128 1.46 -3.39 10.41
CA PRO A 128 0.55 -4.53 10.29
C PRO A 128 0.24 -5.20 11.65
N LYS A 129 1.06 -4.94 12.67
CA LYS A 129 0.87 -5.45 14.03
C LYS A 129 0.18 -4.45 14.97
N ARG A 130 -0.17 -3.26 14.48
CA ARG A 130 -0.78 -2.16 15.25
C ARG A 130 -0.01 -1.83 16.54
N LYS A 131 1.31 -1.69 16.45
CA LYS A 131 2.16 -1.27 17.56
C LYS A 131 1.98 0.23 17.88
N LEU A 132 1.65 1.05 16.89
CA LEU A 132 1.50 2.50 16.97
C LEU A 132 0.05 2.86 17.31
N GLN A 133 -0.33 2.68 18.58
CA GLN A 133 -1.71 2.92 19.05
C GLN A 133 -2.12 4.40 19.06
N LEU A 134 -1.15 5.31 18.95
CA LEU A 134 -1.37 6.77 18.92
C LEU A 134 -1.52 7.32 17.49
N ASP A 135 -1.54 6.45 16.48
CA ASP A 135 -1.80 6.86 15.11
C ASP A 135 -3.22 7.41 14.99
N LEU A 136 -3.36 8.60 14.41
CA LEU A 136 -4.64 9.29 14.28
C LEU A 136 -5.63 8.55 13.38
N SER A 137 -5.18 7.75 12.41
CA SER A 137 -6.07 7.21 11.38
C SER A 137 -5.61 5.90 10.77
N PHE A 138 -5.86 4.79 11.48
CA PHE A 138 -5.63 3.44 10.97
C PHE A 138 -6.30 3.12 9.62
N ALA A 139 -7.34 3.86 9.23
CA ALA A 139 -8.03 3.66 7.97
C ALA A 139 -7.14 4.01 6.76
N ASN A 140 -6.19 4.93 6.92
CA ASN A 140 -5.28 5.35 5.86
C ASN A 140 -3.97 4.53 5.83
N ASN A 141 -3.72 3.70 6.85
CA ASN A 141 -2.54 2.84 6.98
C ASN A 141 -2.56 1.67 6.00
N SER A 142 -3.65 1.46 5.26
CA SER A 142 -3.77 0.32 4.35
C SER A 142 -4.29 0.69 2.97
N TRP A 143 -3.80 -0.03 1.97
CA TRP A 143 -4.26 0.03 0.59
C TRP A 143 -4.41 -1.39 0.05
N ARG A 144 -5.41 -1.62 -0.82
CA ARG A 144 -5.64 -2.90 -1.51
C ARG A 144 -6.06 -2.65 -2.95
N GLU A 145 -5.54 -3.43 -3.89
CA GLU A 145 -5.87 -3.32 -5.33
C GLU A 145 -7.35 -3.64 -5.59
N LYS A 146 -7.87 -4.69 -4.95
CA LYS A 146 -9.28 -5.07 -5.03
C LYS A 146 -10.00 -4.70 -3.75
N TYR A 147 -11.01 -3.85 -3.86
CA TYR A 147 -11.95 -3.61 -2.78
C TYR A 147 -12.83 -4.85 -2.56
N ASN A 148 -12.95 -5.33 -1.33
CA ASN A 148 -13.79 -6.50 -1.02
C ASN A 148 -15.27 -6.09 -0.99
N SER A 149 -15.88 -5.97 -2.16
CA SER A 149 -17.28 -5.54 -2.34
C SER A 149 -18.29 -6.48 -1.70
N THR A 150 -17.99 -7.78 -1.61
CA THR A 150 -18.89 -8.81 -1.05
C THR A 150 -19.21 -8.56 0.43
N LEU A 151 -18.27 -7.98 1.18
CA LEU A 151 -18.48 -7.63 2.59
C LEU A 151 -19.47 -6.46 2.72
N SER A 152 -19.35 -5.44 1.85
CA SER A 152 -20.23 -4.27 1.84
C SER A 152 -21.67 -4.63 1.46
N THR A 153 -21.88 -5.50 0.48
CA THR A 153 -23.24 -5.93 0.08
C THR A 153 -23.96 -6.68 1.20
N ARG A 154 -23.24 -7.48 2.00
CA ARG A 154 -23.81 -8.16 3.17
C ARG A 154 -24.26 -7.19 4.26
N TRP A 155 -23.45 -6.17 4.56
CA TRP A 155 -23.80 -5.14 5.53
C TRP A 155 -24.99 -4.30 5.05
N LEU A 156 -25.03 -3.92 3.77
CA LEU A 156 -26.19 -3.25 3.18
C LEU A 156 -27.46 -4.11 3.32
N GLY A 157 -27.35 -5.41 3.05
CA GLY A 157 -28.46 -6.35 3.21
C GLY A 157 -28.98 -6.39 4.65
N GLN A 158 -28.09 -6.41 5.65
CA GLN A 158 -28.48 -6.40 7.06
C GLN A 158 -29.16 -5.09 7.48
N VAL A 159 -28.66 -3.94 7.00
CA VAL A 159 -29.26 -2.63 7.26
C VAL A 159 -30.65 -2.53 6.62
N LEU A 160 -30.78 -2.94 5.36
CA LEU A 160 -32.07 -2.96 4.66
C LEU A 160 -33.06 -3.90 5.33
N PHE A 161 -32.60 -5.06 5.80
CA PHE A 161 -33.42 -5.98 6.58
C PHE A 161 -33.96 -5.33 7.86
N TRP A 162 -33.11 -4.63 8.64
CA TRP A 162 -33.57 -3.92 9.83
C TRP A 162 -34.51 -2.75 9.50
N ALA A 163 -34.24 -1.99 8.44
CA ALA A 163 -35.11 -0.93 7.97
C ALA A 163 -36.49 -1.46 7.54
N GLN A 164 -36.54 -2.58 6.82
CA GLN A 164 -37.77 -3.26 6.44
C GLN A 164 -38.57 -3.68 7.67
N ASN A 165 -37.92 -4.28 8.68
CA ASN A 165 -38.60 -4.70 9.91
C ASN A 165 -39.16 -3.52 10.72
N LEU A 166 -38.42 -2.41 10.80
CA LEU A 166 -38.90 -1.18 11.42
C LEU A 166 -40.13 -0.60 10.69
N ALA A 167 -40.10 -0.59 9.35
CA ALA A 167 -41.23 -0.13 8.55
C ALA A 167 -42.48 -1.00 8.76
N LEU A 168 -42.32 -2.32 8.80
CA LEU A 168 -43.41 -3.25 9.11
C LEU A 168 -43.97 -3.02 10.52
N TRP A 169 -43.11 -2.85 11.52
CA TRP A 169 -43.53 -2.57 12.89
C TRP A 169 -44.34 -1.27 13.00
N MET A 170 -43.90 -0.19 12.34
CA MET A 170 -44.63 1.08 12.30
C MET A 170 -45.98 0.97 11.59
N SER A 171 -46.07 0.15 10.53
CA SER A 171 -47.35 -0.08 9.82
C SER A 171 -48.34 -0.96 10.58
N ALA A 172 -47.86 -1.80 11.52
CA ALA A 172 -48.70 -2.68 12.33
C ALA A 172 -49.19 -2.05 13.63
N GLY A 173 -48.62 -0.89 14.03
CA GLY A 173 -49.00 -0.12 15.21
C GLY A 173 -49.91 1.08 14.93
N MET A 174 -50.37 1.26 13.69
CA MET A 174 -51.34 2.27 13.24
C MET A 174 -52.63 1.58 12.81
#